data_AF-A0A938J7C3-F1
#
_entry.id   AF-A0A938J7C3-F1
#
_cell.length_a   1.000
_cell.length_b   1.000
_cell.length_c   1.000
_cell.angle_alpha   90.00
_cell.angle_beta   90.00
_cell.angle_gamma   90.00
#
_symmetry.space_group_name_H-M   'P 1'
#
loop_
_entity.id
_entity.type
_entity.pdbx_description
1 polymer ?
#
loop_
_entity_poly.entity_id
_entity_poly.type
_entity_poly.pdbx_seq_one_letter_code
_entity_poly.pdbx_strand_id
1 'polypeptide(L)'
;MSHTASEQVAWCLARQCRADDVLVVGVATPMIHPEEVSRSAVGVYSQAQILDVIQRGRITLQFISPAQVDGRGALNTSRVRGKDGSLVRLPGGLATADIARLMGRLVVYRVGHERRFLTEQVDFVTGAPGRVAAIVTSAAVIEWDGERFRLASVHEGSTVDEVVAGCGFALDLPARVPTTEPPPPEALRLLREEIDRHGLLALETRDGRAGALRTLEALS
;
A
#
# COMPACT_ATOMS: atom_id res chain seq x y z
N MET A 1 12.01 9.38 -3.50
CA MET A 1 10.91 8.39 -3.45
C MET A 1 9.66 9.15 -3.06
N SER A 2 8.85 9.55 -4.04
CA SER A 2 7.55 10.17 -3.76
C SER A 2 6.62 9.09 -3.22
N HIS A 3 5.73 9.47 -2.29
CA HIS A 3 4.56 8.64 -1.99
C HIS A 3 3.79 8.33 -3.26
N THR A 4 3.10 7.21 -3.27
CA THR A 4 2.09 6.95 -4.31
C THR A 4 0.93 7.94 -4.07
N ALA A 5 0.33 8.46 -5.13
CA ALA A 5 -0.94 9.18 -5.07
C ALA A 5 -2.00 8.36 -4.31
N SER A 6 -2.03 7.03 -4.47
CA SER A 6 -2.93 6.15 -3.69
C SER A 6 -2.75 6.29 -2.18
N GLU A 7 -1.51 6.27 -1.68
CA GLU A 7 -1.23 6.39 -0.25
C GLU A 7 -1.61 7.78 0.28
N GLN A 8 -1.28 8.85 -0.45
CA GLN A 8 -1.63 10.22 -0.06
C GLN A 8 -3.15 10.43 -0.02
N VAL A 9 -3.85 9.98 -1.06
CA VAL A 9 -5.32 10.04 -1.15
C VAL A 9 -5.95 9.27 0.01
N ALA A 10 -5.47 8.06 0.31
CA ALA A 10 -5.99 7.25 1.41
C ALA A 10 -5.85 7.96 2.77
N TRP A 11 -4.71 8.59 3.05
CA TRP A 11 -4.52 9.33 4.30
C TRP A 11 -5.33 10.62 4.37
N CYS A 12 -5.45 11.37 3.27
CA CYS A 12 -6.29 12.56 3.21
C CYS A 12 -7.77 12.22 3.44
N LEU A 13 -8.27 11.15 2.80
CA LEU A 13 -9.62 10.66 3.02
C LEU A 13 -9.81 10.19 4.47
N ALA A 14 -8.87 9.42 5.02
CA ALA A 14 -8.95 8.97 6.40
C ALA A 14 -9.01 10.15 7.39
N ARG A 15 -8.20 11.20 7.18
CA ARG A 15 -8.21 12.41 8.01
C ARG A 15 -9.51 13.19 7.89
N GLN A 16 -10.15 13.24 6.72
CA GLN A 16 -11.37 14.01 6.56
C GLN A 16 -12.61 13.24 7.01
N CYS A 17 -12.66 11.93 6.77
CA CYS A 17 -13.77 11.06 7.17
C CYS A 17 -13.71 10.64 8.65
N ARG A 18 -12.53 10.66 9.28
CA ARG A 18 -12.29 10.27 10.68
C ARG A 18 -11.30 11.21 11.37
N ALA A 19 -11.58 12.51 11.30
CA ALA A 19 -10.68 13.57 11.78
C ALA A 19 -10.24 13.44 13.24
N ASP A 20 -11.09 12.85 14.10
CA ASP A 20 -10.83 12.73 15.54
C ASP A 20 -10.05 11.46 15.93
N ASP A 21 -9.75 10.56 14.98
CA ASP A 21 -9.26 9.19 15.25
C ASP A 21 -7.96 8.83 14.49
N VAL A 22 -7.45 9.73 13.63
CA VAL A 22 -6.30 9.43 12.74
C VAL A 22 -5.21 10.51 12.82
N LEU A 23 -4.06 10.16 13.40
CA LEU A 23 -2.83 10.93 13.30
C LEU A 23 -1.93 10.35 12.20
N VAL A 24 -1.55 11.17 11.21
CA VAL A 24 -0.66 10.74 10.11
C VAL A 24 0.78 11.12 10.43
N VAL A 25 1.67 10.12 10.40
CA VAL A 25 3.12 10.30 10.55
C VAL A 25 3.78 10.14 9.18
N GLY A 26 4.26 11.24 8.60
CA GLY A 26 5.02 11.22 7.35
C GLY A 26 6.49 10.90 7.60
N VAL A 27 7.06 9.95 6.85
CA VAL A 27 8.49 9.58 6.96
C VAL A 27 9.27 9.93 5.69
N ALA A 28 8.71 9.69 4.49
CA ALA A 28 9.41 9.96 3.24
C ALA A 28 9.40 11.45 2.86
N THR A 29 8.27 12.16 3.00
CA THR A 29 8.19 13.59 2.68
C THR A 29 9.17 14.45 3.48
N PRO A 30 9.31 14.31 4.83
CA PRO A 30 10.30 15.07 5.58
C PRO A 30 11.75 14.79 5.15
N MET A 31 12.06 13.63 4.57
CA MET A 31 13.42 13.35 4.07
C MET A 31 13.74 14.11 2.77
N ILE A 32 12.73 14.45 1.97
CA ILE A 32 12.89 15.11 0.67
C ILE A 32 12.66 16.62 0.79
N HIS A 33 11.65 17.02 1.57
CA HIS A 33 11.25 18.41 1.78
C HIS A 33 11.18 18.76 3.29
N PRO A 34 12.30 18.63 4.03
CA PRO A 34 12.31 18.82 5.49
C PRO A 34 11.82 20.21 5.91
N GLU A 35 12.20 21.26 5.18
CA GLU A 35 11.83 22.64 5.49
C GLU A 35 10.33 22.90 5.38
N GLU A 36 9.70 22.34 4.35
CA GLU A 36 8.27 22.52 4.10
C GLU A 36 7.43 21.81 5.16
N VAL A 37 7.77 20.54 5.43
CA VAL A 37 7.05 19.75 6.43
C VAL A 37 7.24 20.33 7.83
N SER A 38 8.45 20.79 8.17
CA SER A 38 8.74 21.34 9.50
C SER A 38 7.96 22.61 9.83
N ARG A 39 7.51 23.39 8.84
CA ARG A 39 6.71 24.61 9.06
C ARG A 39 5.30 24.34 9.58
N SER A 40 4.75 23.16 9.29
CA SER A 40 3.39 22.78 9.67
C SER A 40 3.33 21.57 10.60
N ALA A 41 4.46 20.92 10.86
CA ALA A 41 4.55 19.79 11.76
C ALA A 41 4.25 20.21 13.21
N VAL A 42 3.36 19.47 13.85
CA VAL A 42 3.08 19.60 15.30
C VAL A 42 4.22 19.04 16.17
N GLY A 43 5.15 18.29 15.59
CA GLY A 43 6.33 17.75 16.27
C GLY A 43 7.26 17.02 15.30
N VAL A 44 8.54 16.91 15.67
CA VAL A 44 9.57 16.23 14.90
C VAL A 44 10.14 15.08 15.71
N TYR A 45 10.24 13.91 15.08
CA TYR A 45 10.76 12.69 15.69
C TYR A 45 11.94 12.17 14.86
N SER A 46 13.00 11.77 15.53
CA SER A 46 14.08 10.99 14.93
C SER A 46 13.62 9.57 14.60
N GLN A 47 14.35 8.88 13.73
CA GLN A 47 14.05 7.48 13.37
C GLN A 47 13.96 6.56 14.59
N ALA A 48 14.87 6.72 15.56
CA ALA A 48 14.86 5.93 16.79
C ALA A 48 13.58 6.17 17.62
N GLN A 49 13.12 7.42 17.70
CA GLN A 49 11.87 7.75 18.41
C GLN A 49 10.64 7.21 17.67
N ILE A 50 10.63 7.23 16.33
CA ILE A 50 9.53 6.63 15.55
C ILE A 50 9.45 5.13 15.81
N LEU A 51 10.59 4.41 15.77
CA LEU A 51 10.64 2.97 16.06
C LEU A 51 10.20 2.65 17.48
N ASP A 52 10.60 3.47 18.45
CA ASP A 52 10.17 3.36 19.85
C ASP A 52 8.65 3.57 20.03
N VAL A 53 8.07 4.55 19.34
CA VAL A 53 6.62 4.79 19.31
C VAL A 53 5.87 3.63 18.65
N ILE A 54 6.41 3.03 17.56
CA ILE A 54 5.87 1.81 16.95
C ILE A 54 5.90 0.66 17.96
N GLN A 55 7.03 0.42 18.62
CA GLN A 55 7.19 -0.66 19.61
C GLN A 55 6.22 -0.52 20.79
N ARG A 56 5.90 0.71 21.20
CA ARG A 56 4.90 0.99 22.24
C ARG A 56 3.46 0.89 21.74
N GLY A 57 3.23 0.48 20.49
CA GLY A 57 1.90 0.31 19.92
C GLY A 57 1.15 1.62 19.67
N ARG A 58 1.87 2.75 19.56
CA ARG A 58 1.27 4.08 19.35
C ARG A 58 1.16 4.46 17.87
N ILE A 59 1.97 3.85 17.01
CA ILE A 59 1.75 3.82 15.56
C ILE A 59 1.25 2.42 15.23
N THR A 60 0.02 2.33 14.76
CA THR A 60 -0.73 1.07 14.68
C THR A 60 -0.93 0.56 13.25
N LEU A 61 -0.84 1.44 12.25
CA LEU A 61 -1.10 1.12 10.85
C LEU A 61 -0.03 1.73 9.96
N GLN A 62 0.50 0.94 9.04
CA GLN A 62 1.34 1.43 7.96
C GLN A 62 0.97 0.77 6.64
N PHE A 63 1.03 1.56 5.56
CA PHE A 63 0.90 1.08 4.19
C PHE A 63 2.30 0.90 3.58
N ILE A 64 2.50 -0.15 2.79
CA ILE A 64 3.73 -0.38 2.04
C ILE A 64 3.45 -1.02 0.69
N SER A 65 4.14 -0.58 -0.35
CA SER A 65 4.10 -1.19 -1.68
C SER A 65 5.45 -1.83 -2.01
N PRO A 66 5.72 -3.08 -1.57
CA PRO A 66 6.95 -3.77 -1.90
C PRO A 66 6.97 -4.18 -3.38
N ALA A 67 8.12 -4.66 -3.86
CA ALA A 67 8.20 -5.26 -5.19
C ALA A 67 7.53 -6.64 -5.23
N GLN A 68 7.66 -7.42 -4.16
CA GLN A 68 7.04 -8.74 -4.00
C GLN A 68 6.52 -8.92 -2.57
N VAL A 69 5.44 -9.68 -2.45
CA VAL A 69 4.91 -10.28 -1.22
C VAL A 69 4.60 -11.75 -1.49
N ASP A 70 4.93 -12.65 -0.57
CA ASP A 70 4.62 -14.08 -0.68
C ASP A 70 3.48 -14.55 0.22
N GLY A 71 3.08 -15.81 0.08
CA GLY A 71 1.97 -16.40 0.84
C GLY A 71 2.19 -16.52 2.35
N ARG A 72 3.43 -16.28 2.82
CA ARG A 72 3.76 -16.18 4.25
C ARG A 72 3.77 -14.74 4.74
N GLY A 73 3.60 -13.76 3.85
CA GLY A 73 3.71 -12.33 4.16
C GLY A 73 5.15 -11.84 4.25
N ALA A 74 6.12 -12.55 3.65
CA ALA A 74 7.47 -12.02 3.49
C ALA A 74 7.45 -10.91 2.43
N LEU A 75 8.29 -9.89 2.61
CA LEU A 75 8.33 -8.70 1.75
C LEU A 75 9.69 -8.54 1.10
N ASN A 76 9.70 -8.08 -0.15
CA ASN A 76 10.91 -7.75 -0.88
C ASN A 76 10.87 -6.34 -1.46
N THR A 77 11.86 -5.54 -1.10
CA THR A 77 12.11 -4.21 -1.69
C THR A 77 13.57 -4.03 -2.10
N SER A 78 14.36 -5.11 -2.06
CA SER A 78 15.82 -5.06 -2.18
C SER A 78 16.33 -5.56 -3.53
N ARG A 79 15.91 -6.75 -3.96
CA ARG A 79 16.46 -7.40 -5.16
C ARG A 79 15.44 -8.35 -5.78
N VAL A 80 15.26 -8.29 -7.10
CA VAL A 80 14.38 -9.21 -7.84
C VAL A 80 15.15 -9.89 -8.95
N ARG A 81 14.69 -11.08 -9.36
CA ARG A 81 15.28 -11.82 -10.47
C ARG A 81 14.79 -11.27 -11.81
N GLY A 82 15.72 -10.92 -12.69
CA GLY A 82 15.46 -10.55 -14.07
C GLY A 82 15.07 -11.74 -14.93
N LYS A 83 14.60 -11.48 -16.16
CA LYS A 83 14.19 -12.52 -17.12
C LYS A 83 15.34 -13.45 -17.53
N ASP A 84 16.57 -12.94 -17.49
CA ASP A 84 17.81 -13.67 -17.77
C ASP A 84 18.38 -14.39 -16.53
N GLY A 85 17.68 -14.34 -15.40
CA GLY A 85 18.10 -14.93 -14.13
C GLY A 85 19.02 -14.05 -13.28
N SER A 86 19.46 -12.89 -13.78
CA SER A 86 20.30 -11.94 -13.04
C SER A 86 19.55 -11.30 -11.87
N LEU A 87 20.27 -10.87 -10.82
CA LEU A 87 19.66 -10.15 -9.69
C LEU A 87 19.69 -8.64 -9.94
N VAL A 88 18.51 -8.05 -10.14
CA VAL A 88 18.32 -6.61 -10.29
C VAL A 88 18.15 -5.97 -8.92
N ARG A 89 18.97 -4.96 -8.63
CA ARG A 89 18.88 -4.18 -7.39
C ARG A 89 17.74 -3.17 -7.45
N LEU A 90 16.96 -3.10 -6.38
CA LEU A 90 15.87 -2.15 -6.15
C LEU A 90 16.32 -1.01 -5.20
N PRO A 91 15.49 0.01 -4.96
CA PRO A 91 15.84 1.14 -4.08
C PRO A 91 16.30 0.74 -2.68
N GLY A 92 15.89 -0.42 -2.17
CA GLY A 92 16.39 -1.01 -0.92
C GLY A 92 15.32 -1.13 0.16
N GLY A 93 15.76 -1.59 1.34
CA GLY A 93 14.88 -1.93 2.45
C GLY A 93 14.22 -0.77 3.15
N LEU A 94 14.93 0.34 3.36
CA LEU A 94 14.56 1.35 4.37
C LEU A 94 14.16 0.63 5.69
N ALA A 95 13.04 1.02 6.30
CA ALA A 95 12.53 0.43 7.52
C ALA A 95 11.74 -0.89 7.32
N THR A 96 11.73 -1.48 6.11
CA THR A 96 10.92 -2.68 5.81
C THR A 96 11.20 -3.84 6.76
N ALA A 97 12.47 -4.05 7.13
CA ALA A 97 12.84 -5.11 8.08
C ALA A 97 12.24 -4.86 9.48
N ASP A 98 12.27 -3.61 9.95
CA ASP A 98 11.74 -3.21 11.25
C ASP A 98 10.22 -3.31 11.30
N ILE A 99 9.53 -2.67 10.35
CA ILE A 99 8.06 -2.58 10.37
C ILE A 99 7.40 -3.95 10.14
N ALA A 100 8.06 -4.85 9.40
CA ALA A 100 7.56 -6.20 9.18
C ALA A 100 7.51 -7.04 10.48
N ARG A 101 8.15 -6.58 11.57
CA ARG A 101 8.12 -7.22 12.88
C ARG A 101 7.53 -6.36 13.99
N LEU A 102 7.68 -5.04 13.91
CA LEU A 102 7.30 -4.11 14.97
C LEU A 102 5.91 -3.50 14.77
N MET A 103 5.47 -3.30 13.53
CA MET A 103 4.21 -2.60 13.25
C MET A 103 3.02 -3.37 13.82
N GLY A 104 2.02 -2.65 14.36
CA GLY A 104 0.77 -3.27 14.81
C GLY A 104 0.03 -3.96 13.67
N ARG A 105 -0.22 -3.21 12.59
CA ARG A 105 -0.89 -3.67 11.37
C ARG A 105 -0.17 -3.14 10.13
N LEU A 106 0.37 -4.03 9.31
CA LEU A 106 0.99 -3.66 8.04
C LEU A 106 0.04 -4.01 6.89
N VAL A 107 -0.33 -3.02 6.09
CA VAL A 107 -1.15 -3.20 4.88
C VAL A 107 -0.26 -3.07 3.67
N VAL A 108 -0.17 -4.15 2.92
CA VAL A 108 0.52 -4.17 1.64
C VAL A 108 -0.46 -3.67 0.58
N TYR A 109 -0.02 -2.81 -0.33
CA TYR A 109 -0.88 -2.39 -1.44
C TYR A 109 -0.12 -2.29 -2.76
N ARG A 110 -0.82 -2.52 -3.87
CA ARG A 110 -0.31 -2.24 -5.21
C ARG A 110 -1.44 -2.11 -6.21
N VAL A 111 -1.36 -1.16 -7.14
CA VAL A 111 -2.36 -1.07 -8.21
C VAL A 111 -2.36 -2.34 -9.07
N GLY A 112 -1.21 -2.93 -9.41
CA GLY A 112 -1.17 -4.17 -10.19
C GLY A 112 -1.57 -5.41 -9.38
N HIS A 113 -2.46 -6.24 -9.93
CA HIS A 113 -2.76 -7.60 -9.45
C HIS A 113 -2.08 -8.65 -10.34
N GLU A 114 -0.95 -9.20 -9.91
CA GLU A 114 -0.10 -10.05 -10.76
C GLU A 114 0.85 -10.95 -9.96
N ARG A 115 1.17 -12.13 -10.52
CA ARG A 115 2.03 -13.14 -9.88
C ARG A 115 3.43 -12.66 -9.56
N ARG A 116 3.94 -11.68 -10.31
CA ARG A 116 5.27 -11.09 -10.04
C ARG A 116 5.30 -10.23 -8.77
N PHE A 117 4.13 -9.77 -8.32
CA PHE A 117 3.96 -9.04 -7.07
C PHE A 117 3.49 -10.00 -5.97
N LEU A 118 2.40 -10.74 -6.23
CA LEU A 118 1.89 -11.81 -5.37
C LEU A 118 2.62 -13.11 -5.73
N THR A 119 3.84 -13.30 -5.24
CA THR A 119 4.73 -14.39 -5.70
C THR A 119 4.64 -15.61 -4.79
N GLU A 120 4.94 -16.80 -5.31
CA GLU A 120 5.03 -18.01 -4.49
C GLU A 120 6.09 -17.87 -3.38
N GLN A 121 7.23 -17.28 -3.73
CA GLN A 121 8.32 -16.96 -2.83
C GLN A 121 9.00 -15.68 -3.28
N VAL A 122 9.36 -14.82 -2.33
CA VAL A 122 10.15 -13.62 -2.62
C VAL A 122 11.58 -13.97 -3.03
N ASP A 123 12.13 -13.24 -4.00
CA ASP A 123 13.52 -13.42 -4.45
C ASP A 123 14.54 -13.06 -3.37
N PHE A 124 14.18 -12.11 -2.49
CA PHE A 124 15.00 -11.67 -1.37
C PHE A 124 14.10 -11.25 -0.21
N VAL A 125 14.36 -11.78 0.99
CA VAL A 125 13.60 -11.42 2.20
C VAL A 125 14.17 -10.11 2.75
N THR A 126 13.53 -9.00 2.42
CA THR A 126 13.81 -7.69 3.05
C THR A 126 13.08 -7.58 4.38
N GLY A 127 11.79 -7.94 4.40
CA GLY A 127 10.95 -7.99 5.58
C GLY A 127 10.54 -9.43 5.86
N ALA A 128 10.83 -9.92 7.07
CA ALA A 128 10.40 -11.24 7.48
C ALA A 128 8.86 -11.27 7.69
N PRO A 129 8.20 -12.41 7.44
CA PRO A 129 6.81 -12.64 7.84
C PRO A 129 6.49 -12.19 9.26
N GLY A 130 5.28 -11.68 9.48
CA GLY A 130 4.74 -11.53 10.84
C GLY A 130 3.71 -10.44 11.06
N ARG A 131 3.74 -9.33 10.30
CA ARG A 131 2.86 -8.17 10.54
C ARG A 131 1.94 -7.79 9.38
N VAL A 132 2.09 -8.43 8.21
CA VAL A 132 1.18 -8.22 7.08
C VAL A 132 -0.20 -8.71 7.47
N ALA A 133 -1.14 -7.77 7.60
CA ALA A 133 -2.53 -8.07 7.97
C ALA A 133 -3.47 -8.09 6.76
N ALA A 134 -3.13 -7.32 5.72
CA ALA A 134 -3.90 -7.30 4.48
C ALA A 134 -3.02 -6.95 3.29
N ILE A 135 -3.46 -7.39 2.12
CA ILE A 135 -2.94 -7.03 0.80
C ILE A 135 -4.12 -6.46 0.00
N VAL A 136 -3.97 -5.25 -0.51
CA VAL A 136 -4.99 -4.59 -1.36
C VAL A 136 -4.43 -4.42 -2.76
N THR A 137 -5.14 -4.91 -3.78
CA THR A 137 -4.77 -4.72 -5.19
C THR A 137 -5.88 -4.02 -5.97
N SER A 138 -5.71 -3.78 -7.28
CA SER A 138 -6.83 -3.32 -8.12
C SER A 138 -8.00 -4.30 -8.23
N ALA A 139 -7.87 -5.53 -7.76
CA ALA A 139 -8.83 -6.60 -8.00
C ALA A 139 -9.47 -7.14 -6.71
N ALA A 140 -8.82 -7.00 -5.56
CA ALA A 140 -9.27 -7.67 -4.34
C ALA A 140 -8.68 -7.07 -3.06
N VAL A 141 -9.35 -7.38 -1.95
CA VAL A 141 -8.79 -7.34 -0.60
C VAL A 141 -8.50 -8.76 -0.16
N ILE A 142 -7.25 -9.00 0.24
CA ILE A 142 -6.77 -10.28 0.76
C ILE A 142 -6.32 -10.05 2.20
N GLU A 143 -6.82 -10.83 3.16
CA GLU A 143 -6.55 -10.63 4.59
C GLU A 143 -5.81 -11.83 5.19
N TRP A 144 -4.99 -11.56 6.19
CA TRP A 144 -4.34 -12.61 6.98
C TRP A 144 -5.29 -13.10 8.07
N ASP A 145 -5.58 -14.40 8.11
CA ASP A 145 -6.48 -15.00 9.09
C ASP A 145 -5.79 -15.48 10.38
N GLY A 146 -4.46 -15.41 10.43
CA GLY A 146 -3.62 -15.95 11.50
C GLY A 146 -2.70 -17.08 11.03
N GLU A 147 -3.08 -17.79 9.97
CA GLU A 147 -2.36 -18.94 9.43
C GLU A 147 -2.00 -18.76 7.95
N ARG A 148 -2.92 -18.22 7.14
CA ARG A 148 -2.76 -18.01 5.71
C ARG A 148 -3.53 -16.78 5.21
N PHE A 149 -3.29 -16.42 3.95
CA PHE A 149 -4.05 -15.37 3.30
C PHE A 149 -5.40 -15.88 2.80
N ARG A 150 -6.47 -15.18 3.16
CA ARG A 150 -7.84 -15.41 2.75
C ARG A 150 -8.32 -14.31 1.80
N LEU A 151 -9.05 -14.68 0.76
CA LEU A 151 -9.72 -13.71 -0.11
C LEU A 151 -10.92 -13.11 0.64
N ALA A 152 -10.79 -11.87 1.09
CA ALA A 152 -11.82 -11.17 1.86
C ALA A 152 -12.92 -10.62 0.95
N SER A 153 -12.54 -9.99 -0.17
CA SER A 153 -13.48 -9.51 -1.17
C SER A 153 -12.84 -9.34 -2.55
N VAL A 154 -13.67 -9.37 -3.59
CA VAL A 154 -13.27 -8.95 -4.95
C VAL A 154 -13.80 -7.55 -5.25
N HIS A 155 -13.07 -6.74 -5.99
CA HIS A 155 -13.53 -5.42 -6.41
C HIS A 155 -14.56 -5.56 -7.54
N GLU A 156 -15.40 -4.54 -7.71
CA GLU A 156 -16.35 -4.50 -8.81
C GLU A 156 -15.63 -4.65 -10.17
N GLY A 157 -16.15 -5.50 -11.04
CA GLY A 157 -15.54 -5.82 -12.34
C GLY A 157 -14.43 -6.87 -12.31
N SER A 158 -14.04 -7.39 -11.14
CA SER A 158 -13.09 -8.50 -11.00
C SER A 158 -13.79 -9.79 -10.56
N THR A 159 -13.24 -10.93 -10.97
CA THR A 159 -13.73 -12.27 -10.61
C THR A 159 -12.78 -13.00 -9.66
N VAL A 160 -13.29 -14.00 -8.94
CA VAL A 160 -12.45 -14.84 -8.06
C VAL A 160 -11.39 -15.57 -8.88
N ASP A 161 -11.72 -16.07 -10.07
CA ASP A 161 -10.79 -16.81 -10.93
C ASP A 161 -9.63 -15.94 -11.39
N GLU A 162 -9.88 -14.68 -11.77
CA GLU A 162 -8.83 -13.72 -12.13
C GLU A 162 -7.90 -13.44 -10.95
N VAL A 163 -8.46 -13.28 -9.74
CA VAL A 163 -7.70 -13.04 -8.51
C VAL A 163 -6.82 -14.24 -8.15
N VAL A 164 -7.36 -15.45 -8.28
CA VAL A 164 -6.59 -16.69 -8.03
C VAL A 164 -5.50 -16.86 -9.09
N ALA A 165 -5.79 -16.62 -10.37
CA ALA A 165 -4.81 -16.71 -11.45
C ALA A 165 -3.66 -15.70 -11.29
N GLY A 166 -3.97 -14.49 -10.80
CA GLY A 166 -3.01 -13.45 -10.49
C GLY A 166 -2.20 -13.67 -9.22
N CYS A 167 -2.52 -14.68 -8.41
CA CYS A 167 -1.84 -14.98 -7.17
C CYS A 167 -0.86 -16.16 -7.31
N GLY A 168 0.38 -15.95 -6.89
CA GLY A 168 1.46 -16.94 -6.91
C GLY A 168 1.35 -17.99 -5.80
N PHE A 169 0.53 -17.75 -4.79
CA PHE A 169 0.31 -18.62 -3.64
C PHE A 169 -1.19 -18.97 -3.51
N ALA A 170 -1.49 -20.04 -2.79
CA ALA A 170 -2.87 -20.44 -2.54
C ALA A 170 -3.56 -19.45 -1.59
N LEU A 171 -4.80 -19.07 -1.94
CA LEU A 171 -5.68 -18.28 -1.09
C LEU A 171 -6.71 -19.19 -0.43
N ASP A 172 -7.01 -18.92 0.84
CA ASP A 172 -8.22 -19.43 1.48
C ASP A 172 -9.44 -18.74 0.87
N LEU A 173 -10.40 -19.53 0.38
CA LEU A 173 -11.60 -19.00 -0.27
C LEU A 173 -12.83 -19.33 0.59
N PRO A 174 -13.58 -18.33 1.08
CA PRO A 174 -14.86 -18.60 1.71
C PRO A 174 -15.87 -19.17 0.69
N ALA A 175 -16.89 -19.88 1.19
CA ALA A 175 -17.95 -20.46 0.36
C ALA A 175 -18.64 -19.43 -0.55
N ARG A 176 -18.69 -18.16 -0.11
CA ARG A 176 -19.12 -17.03 -0.90
C ARG A 176 -18.17 -15.86 -0.66
N VAL A 177 -17.45 -15.45 -1.70
CA VAL A 177 -16.62 -14.24 -1.68
C VAL A 177 -17.52 -13.04 -1.97
N PRO A 178 -17.60 -12.03 -1.08
CA PRO A 178 -18.37 -10.83 -1.33
C PRO A 178 -17.68 -9.90 -2.33
N THR A 179 -18.47 -9.06 -2.98
CA THR A 179 -17.95 -7.86 -3.65
C THR A 179 -17.58 -6.82 -2.60
N THR A 180 -16.52 -6.07 -2.85
CA THR A 180 -16.02 -5.01 -1.97
C THR A 180 -17.07 -3.92 -1.87
N GLU A 181 -17.38 -3.50 -0.65
CA GLU A 181 -18.35 -2.43 -0.42
C GLU A 181 -17.86 -1.13 -1.07
N PRO A 182 -18.70 -0.42 -1.85
CA PRO A 182 -18.32 0.85 -2.43
C PRO A 182 -18.10 1.91 -1.34
N PRO A 183 -17.16 2.86 -1.54
CA PRO A 183 -17.00 3.96 -0.59
C PRO A 183 -18.29 4.77 -0.43
N PRO A 184 -18.54 5.35 0.76
CA PRO A 184 -19.73 6.16 0.98
C PRO A 184 -19.74 7.40 0.06
N PRO A 185 -20.91 7.93 -0.32
CA PRO A 185 -21.02 9.08 -1.22
C PRO A 185 -20.21 10.31 -0.78
N GLU A 186 -20.15 10.57 0.53
CA GLU A 186 -19.36 11.65 1.11
C GLU A 186 -17.86 11.50 0.79
N ALA A 187 -17.30 10.29 0.95
CA ALA A 187 -15.90 10.02 0.65
C ALA A 187 -15.60 10.19 -0.85
N LEU A 188 -16.53 9.79 -1.72
CA LEU A 188 -16.41 10.00 -3.17
C LEU A 188 -16.46 11.49 -3.53
N ARG A 189 -17.30 12.27 -2.87
CA ARG A 189 -17.36 13.72 -3.04
C ARG A 189 -16.03 14.37 -2.63
N LEU A 190 -15.55 14.09 -1.42
CA LEU A 190 -14.26 14.60 -0.91
C LEU A 190 -13.10 14.23 -1.84
N LEU A 191 -13.05 12.97 -2.30
CA LEU A 191 -12.04 12.51 -3.25
C LEU A 191 -12.03 13.37 -4.52
N ARG A 192 -13.19 13.59 -5.14
CA ARG A 192 -13.31 14.21 -6.46
C ARG A 192 -13.21 15.73 -6.43
N GLU A 193 -13.68 16.35 -5.36
CA GLU A 193 -13.83 17.81 -5.29
C GLU A 193 -12.71 18.49 -4.50
N GLU A 194 -12.12 17.78 -3.52
CA GLU A 194 -11.22 18.40 -2.54
C GLU A 194 -9.82 17.77 -2.52
N ILE A 195 -9.73 16.44 -2.55
CA ILE A 195 -8.47 15.72 -2.34
C ILE A 195 -7.73 15.46 -3.65
N ASP A 196 -8.40 14.87 -4.65
CA ASP A 196 -7.82 14.48 -5.93
C ASP A 196 -8.53 15.18 -7.10
N ARG A 197 -8.76 16.49 -6.96
CA ARG A 197 -9.47 17.34 -7.93
C ARG A 197 -8.93 17.27 -9.36
N HIS A 198 -7.65 16.90 -9.51
CA HIS A 198 -6.95 16.83 -10.80
C HIS A 198 -6.79 15.40 -11.32
N GLY A 199 -7.30 14.40 -10.59
CA GLY A 199 -7.24 12.99 -10.98
C GLY A 199 -5.82 12.43 -10.98
N LEU A 200 -4.97 12.84 -10.05
CA LEU A 200 -3.60 12.33 -9.90
C LEU A 200 -3.57 10.83 -9.59
N LEU A 201 -4.59 10.30 -8.90
CA LEU A 201 -4.69 8.86 -8.62
C LEU A 201 -4.66 8.04 -9.92
N ALA A 202 -5.26 8.57 -10.99
CA ALA A 202 -5.31 7.89 -12.28
C ALA A 202 -3.92 7.72 -12.93
N LEU A 203 -2.90 8.49 -12.51
CA LEU A 203 -1.51 8.32 -12.99
C LEU A 203 -0.88 6.97 -12.63
N GLU A 204 -1.43 6.28 -11.62
CA GLU A 204 -0.94 4.99 -11.14
C GLU A 204 -1.54 3.81 -11.89
N THR A 205 -2.65 4.04 -12.57
CA THR A 205 -3.29 3.05 -13.43
C THR A 205 -2.77 3.21 -14.84
N ARG A 206 -2.55 2.10 -15.56
CA ARG A 206 -2.10 2.16 -16.95
C ARG A 206 -3.11 2.87 -17.84
N ASP A 207 -4.39 2.61 -17.61
CA ASP A 207 -5.49 3.12 -18.44
C ASP A 207 -5.82 4.59 -18.12
N GLY A 208 -5.74 4.98 -16.85
CA GLY A 208 -6.01 6.35 -16.40
C GLY A 208 -4.88 7.33 -16.67
N ARG A 209 -3.63 6.85 -16.80
CA ARG A 209 -2.44 7.70 -16.89
C ARG A 209 -2.48 8.69 -18.05
N ALA A 210 -2.89 8.24 -19.23
CA ALA A 210 -2.94 9.11 -20.41
C ALA A 210 -3.99 10.22 -20.26
N GLY A 211 -5.12 9.93 -19.61
CA GLY A 211 -6.15 10.92 -19.29
C GLY A 211 -5.67 11.95 -18.28
N ALA A 212 -5.09 11.49 -17.18
CA ALA A 212 -4.55 12.36 -16.13
C ALA A 212 -3.47 13.31 -16.65
N LEU A 213 -2.54 12.82 -17.50
CA LEU A 213 -1.51 13.68 -18.09
C LEU A 213 -2.12 14.81 -18.95
N ARG A 214 -3.13 14.51 -19.78
CA ARG A 214 -3.84 15.55 -20.56
C ARG A 214 -4.51 16.59 -19.66
N THR A 215 -5.13 16.17 -18.57
CA THR A 215 -5.76 17.08 -17.60
C THR A 215 -4.70 18.00 -16.97
N LEU A 216 -3.54 17.47 -16.61
CA LEU A 216 -2.45 18.26 -16.03
C LEU A 216 -1.82 19.24 -17.04
N GLU A 217 -1.66 18.82 -18.29
CA GLU A 217 -1.19 19.69 -19.38
C GLU A 217 -2.14 20.86 -19.67
N ALA A 218 -3.45 20.68 -19.43
CA ALA A 218 -4.42 21.77 -19.59
C ALA A 218 -4.38 22.81 -18.45
N LEU A 219 -3.64 22.54 -17.36
CA LEU A 219 -3.49 23.42 -16.20
C LEU A 219 -2.20 24.26 -16.24
N SER A 220 -1.27 23.94 -17.15
CA SER A 220 0.00 24.64 -17.37
C SER A 220 -0.11 25.72 -18.43
#